data_AF-A0A0M5IMC5-F1
#
_entry.id   AF-A0A0M5IMC5-F1
#
_cell.length_a   1.000
_cell.length_b   1.000
_cell.length_c   1.000
_cell.angle_alpha   90.00
_cell.angle_beta   90.00
_cell.angle_gamma   90.00
#
_symmetry.space_group_name_H-M   'P 1'
#
loop_
_entity.id
_entity.type
_entity.pdbx_description
1 polymer ?
#
loop_
_entity_poly.entity_id
_entity_poly.type
_entity_poly.pdbx_seq_one_letter_code
_entity_poly.pdbx_strand_id
1 'polypeptide(L)' 'MTNLHDHGPASFEDWCKLSGLDRHYVRRNYSALRQRYEADPLTPMPSLPPPAVKQRDRYDEL' A
#
# COMPACT_ATOMS: atom_id res chain seq x y z
N MET A 1 -29.96 12.10 6.94
CA MET A 1 -29.43 10.93 7.67
C MET A 1 -28.25 10.42 6.89
N THR A 2 -27.05 10.63 7.41
CA THR A 2 -25.75 10.32 6.82
C THR A 2 -25.47 8.82 6.92
N ASN A 3 -25.63 8.08 5.83
CA ASN A 3 -25.11 6.72 5.72
C ASN A 3 -23.65 6.80 5.29
N LEU A 4 -22.77 7.13 6.26
CA LEU A 4 -21.33 7.06 6.09
C LEU A 4 -20.89 5.59 6.27
N HIS A 5 -20.28 5.04 5.21
CA HIS A 5 -19.32 3.94 5.26
C HIS A 5 -19.79 2.60 5.84
N ASP A 6 -20.62 1.88 5.08
CA ASP A 6 -20.62 0.42 5.14
C ASP A 6 -20.25 -0.10 3.76
N HIS A 7 -18.96 -0.31 3.55
CA HIS A 7 -18.40 -1.33 2.66
C HIS A 7 -16.90 -1.34 3.02
N GLY A 8 -16.34 -2.51 3.33
CA GLY A 8 -14.88 -2.70 3.35
C GLY A 8 -14.26 -2.25 2.02
N PRO A 9 -12.94 -2.37 1.79
CA PRO A 9 -12.37 -2.02 0.50
C PRO A 9 -12.98 -2.93 -0.59
N ALA A 10 -14.07 -2.47 -1.21
CA ALA A 10 -14.83 -3.23 -2.19
C ALA A 10 -14.05 -3.34 -3.52
N SER A 11 -13.01 -2.52 -3.67
CA SER A 11 -12.09 -2.54 -4.80
C SER A 11 -10.65 -2.76 -4.34
N PHE A 12 -9.88 -3.46 -5.17
CA PHE A 12 -8.44 -3.64 -4.99
C PHE A 12 -7.69 -2.30 -4.88
N GLU A 13 -8.15 -1.28 -5.61
CA GLU A 13 -7.55 0.05 -5.55
C GLU A 13 -7.72 0.70 -4.19
N ASP A 14 -8.89 0.57 -3.57
CA ASP A 14 -9.14 1.11 -2.24
C ASP A 14 -8.40 0.32 -1.16
N TRP A 15 -8.29 -1.00 -1.32
CA TRP A 15 -7.44 -1.83 -0.47
C TRP A 15 -5.96 -1.39 -0.51
N CYS A 16 -5.43 -1.10 -1.71
CA CYS A 16 -4.07 -0.59 -1.87
C CYS A 16 -3.89 0.80 -1.25
N LYS A 17 -4.88 1.70 -1.38
CA LYS A 17 -4.84 3.03 -0.75
C LYS A 17 -4.86 2.94 0.77
N LEU A 18 -5.73 2.10 1.35
CA LEU A 18 -5.80 1.88 2.80
C LEU A 18 -4.50 1.28 3.35
N SER A 19 -3.83 0.45 2.55
CA SER A 19 -2.52 -0.12 2.88
C SER A 19 -1.36 0.88 2.77
N GLY A 20 -1.62 2.12 2.35
CA GLY A 20 -0.60 3.15 2.18
C GLY A 20 0.41 2.85 1.06
N LEU A 21 0.05 2.03 0.07
CA LEU A 21 0.95 1.62 -0.99
C LEU A 21 0.98 2.67 -2.11
N ASP A 22 2.19 3.07 -2.51
CA ASP A 22 2.35 4.01 -3.63
C ASP A 22 2.11 3.32 -4.99
N ARG A 23 1.74 4.12 -6.00
CA ARG A 23 1.39 3.63 -7.35
C ARG A 23 2.53 2.82 -8.00
N HIS A 24 3.80 3.19 -7.78
CA HIS A 24 4.94 2.49 -8.34
C HIS A 24 5.15 1.14 -7.64
N TYR A 25 5.02 1.09 -6.31
CA TYR A 25 5.07 -0.16 -5.56
C TYR A 25 3.95 -1.12 -5.97
N VAL A 26 2.72 -0.62 -6.09
CA VAL A 26 1.56 -1.41 -6.56
C VAL A 26 1.84 -1.98 -7.95
N ARG A 27 2.32 -1.16 -8.88
CA ARG A 27 2.60 -1.59 -10.25
C ARG A 27 3.71 -2.65 -10.33
N ARG A 28 4.77 -2.54 -9.52
CA ARG A 28 5.88 -3.50 -9.50
C ARG A 28 5.51 -4.83 -8.83
N ASN A 29 4.57 -4.81 -7.90
CA ASN A 29 4.18 -5.98 -7.10
C ASN A 29 2.73 -6.42 -7.35
N TYR A 30 2.15 -6.05 -8.49
CA TYR A 30 0.72 -6.19 -8.76
C TYR A 30 0.22 -7.62 -8.55
N SER A 31 0.91 -8.62 -9.10
CA SER A 31 0.52 -10.03 -8.98
C SER A 31 0.47 -10.51 -7.52
N ALA A 32 1.50 -10.18 -6.74
CA ALA A 32 1.58 -10.56 -5.33
C ALA A 32 0.52 -9.84 -4.47
N LEU A 33 0.28 -8.56 -4.73
CA LEU A 33 -0.75 -7.78 -4.05
C LEU A 33 -2.15 -8.27 -4.40
N ARG A 34 -2.37 -8.63 -5.67
CA ARG A 34 -3.65 -9.16 -6.14
C ARG A 34 -3.99 -10.49 -5.47
N GLN A 35 -3.01 -11.40 -5.37
CA GLN A 35 -3.19 -12.66 -4.66
C GLN A 35 -3.52 -12.46 -3.18
N ARG A 36 -2.88 -11.50 -2.51
CA ARG A 36 -3.20 -11.15 -1.12
C ARG A 36 -4.60 -10.59 -0.96
N TYR A 37 -4.99 -9.66 -1.83
CA TYR A 37 -6.34 -9.10 -1.85
C TYR A 37 -7.41 -10.19 -2.08
N GLU A 38 -7.16 -11.15 -2.97
CA GLU A 38 -8.09 -12.25 -3.23
C GLU A 38 -8.15 -13.25 -2.06
N ALA A 39 -7.05 -13.43 -1.32
CA ALA A 39 -7.00 -14.29 -0.15
C ALA A 39 -7.63 -13.64 1.10
N ASP A 40 -7.43 -12.34 1.29
CA ASP A 40 -7.96 -11.57 2.41
C ASP A 40 -8.25 -10.11 1.98
N PRO A 41 -9.43 -9.85 1.42
CA PRO A 41 -9.81 -8.50 0.99
C PRO A 41 -10.19 -7.61 2.18
N LEU A 42 -10.46 -8.16 3.36
CA LEU A 42 -10.93 -7.40 4.52
C LEU A 42 -9.78 -6.84 5.35
N THR A 43 -8.58 -7.42 5.24
CA THR A 43 -7.39 -6.97 5.97
C THR A 43 -6.42 -6.23 5.04
N PRO A 44 -6.31 -4.89 5.13
CA PRO A 44 -5.29 -4.13 4.42
C PRO A 44 -3.89 -4.55 4.85
N MET A 45 -2.90 -4.42 3.95
CA MET A 45 -1.50 -4.60 4.34
C MET A 45 -1.09 -3.53 5.36
N PRO A 46 -0.33 -3.89 6.40
CA PRO A 46 0.28 -2.89 7.27
C PRO A 46 1.16 -1.98 6.42
N SER A 47 1.05 -0.67 6.63
CA SER A 47 1.83 0.34 5.92
C SER A 47 3.31 0.01 6.01
N LEU A 48 3.94 -0.21 4.85
CA LEU A 48 5.35 -0.54 4.79
C LEU A 48 6.16 0.64 5.34
N PRO A 49 7.21 0.38 6.14
CA PRO A 49 8.12 1.44 6.52
C PRO A 49 8.68 2.10 5.25
N PRO A 50 8.84 3.43 5.24
CA PRO A 50 9.42 4.11 4.10
C PRO A 50 10.77 3.47 3.75
N PRO A 51 11.11 3.39 2.45
CA PRO A 51 12.37 2.78 2.03
C PRO A 51 13.52 3.42 2.81
N ALA A 52 14.31 2.59 3.49
CA ALA A 52 15.49 3.07 4.20
C ALA A 52 16.37 3.80 3.19
N VAL A 53 16.53 5.12 3.36
CA VAL A 53 17.47 5.91 2.59
C VAL A 53 18.83 5.28 2.83
N LYS A 54 19.37 4.61 1.81
CA LYS A 54 20.73 4.07 1.90
C LYS A 54 21.63 5.26 2.21
N GLN A 55 22.44 5.13 3.25
CA GLN A 55 23.33 6.18 3.78
C GLN A 55 24.27 6.81 2.74
N ARG A 56 24.35 6.21 1.54
CA ARG A 56 25.21 6.58 0.42
C ARG A 56 24.75 7.83 -0.37
N ASP A 57 23.57 8.37 -0.07
CA ASP A 57 23.11 9.67 -0.60
C ASP A 57 23.48 10.86 0.29
N ARG A 58 24.21 10.66 1.39
CA ARG A 58 24.86 11.74 2.14
C ARG A 58 26.19 12.14 1.48
N TYR A 59 26.12 12.68 0.26
CA TYR A 59 27.24 13.48 -0.25
C TYR A 59 27.01 14.92 0.19
N ASP A 60 27.65 15.34 1.29
CA ASP A 60 28.05 16.75 1.54
C ASP A 60 28.77 16.91 2.90
N GLU A 61 29.85 16.16 3.13
CA GLU A 61 30.88 16.57 4.09
C GLU A 61 32.26 16.30 3.47
N LEU A 62 32.79 17.29 2.75
CA LEU A 62 34.15 17.38 2.23
C LEU A 62 34.83 18.59 2.87
#